data_AF-A0A442TKN9-F1
#
_entry.id   AF-A0A442TKN9-F1
#
_cell.length_a   1.000
_cell.length_b   1.000
_cell.length_c   1.000
_cell.angle_alpha   90.00
_cell.angle_beta   90.00
_cell.angle_gamma   90.00
#
_symmetry.space_group_name_H-M   'P 1'
#
loop_
_entity.id
_entity.type
_entity.pdbx_description
1 polymer ?
#
loop_
_entity_poly.entity_id
_entity_poly.type
_entity_poly.pdbx_seq_one_letter_code
_entity_poly.pdbx_strand_id
1 'polypeptide(L)'
;MVFFQQWLAMRRQRHPMLTVEGKWIWDSWYCRDDQGLWHAFFLQADRSLGNPELRHWNVTWGLATSPDLRKWTYRGTVFRPSKTPSFDDLTIWTGCVVRNDRNSWTPLLYRDITR
;
A
#
# COMPACT_ATOMS: atom_id res chain seq x y z
N MET A 1 24.72 28.08 -21.60
CA MET A 1 23.69 27.18 -22.21
C MET A 1 23.55 25.81 -21.52
N VAL A 2 24.19 25.56 -20.36
CA VAL A 2 24.16 24.26 -19.65
C VAL A 2 23.04 24.20 -18.60
N PHE A 3 22.66 25.35 -18.04
CA PHE A 3 21.65 25.48 -16.98
C PHE A 3 20.24 25.08 -17.45
N PHE A 4 19.88 25.36 -18.71
CA PHE A 4 18.56 25.06 -19.27
C PHE A 4 18.35 23.55 -19.54
N GLN A 5 19.40 22.85 -19.96
CA GLN A 5 19.39 21.40 -20.17
C GLN A 5 19.31 20.64 -18.82
N GLN A 6 20.05 21.09 -17.79
CA GLN A 6 19.94 20.54 -16.43
C GLN A 6 18.56 20.81 -15.81
N TRP A 7 17.98 21.99 -16.05
CA TRP A 7 16.63 22.33 -15.59
C TRP A 7 15.53 21.49 -16.25
N LEU A 8 15.62 21.21 -17.55
CA LEU A 8 14.70 20.30 -18.26
C LEU A 8 14.83 18.84 -17.79
N ALA A 9 16.04 18.38 -17.46
CA ALA A 9 16.28 17.03 -16.94
C ALA A 9 15.66 16.84 -15.53
N MET A 10 15.73 17.86 -14.68
CA MET A 10 15.09 17.84 -13.35
C MET A 10 13.56 17.82 -13.41
N ARG A 11 12.94 18.46 -14.41
CA ARG A 11 11.48 18.47 -14.58
C ARG A 11 10.88 17.14 -15.05
N ARG A 12 11.71 16.17 -15.45
CA ARG A 12 11.25 14.95 -16.13
C ARG A 12 11.42 13.66 -15.33
N GLN A 13 11.85 13.74 -14.06
CA GLN A 13 11.76 12.60 -13.15
C GLN A 13 10.45 12.67 -12.36
N ARG A 14 9.36 12.24 -13.00
CA ARG A 14 8.24 11.69 -12.23
C ARG A 14 8.77 10.42 -11.59
N HIS A 15 9.23 10.50 -10.34
CA HIS A 15 9.43 9.30 -9.56
C HIS A 15 8.04 8.68 -9.41
N PRO A 16 7.79 7.51 -10.00
CA PRO A 16 6.50 6.89 -9.86
C PRO A 16 6.24 6.76 -8.36
N MET A 17 5.14 7.38 -7.92
CA MET A 17 4.52 7.02 -6.65
C MET A 17 4.33 5.49 -6.66
N LEU A 18 4.30 4.86 -5.49
CA LEU A 18 4.09 3.40 -5.38
C LEU A 18 3.01 2.96 -6.38
N THR A 19 3.33 2.00 -7.25
CA THR A 19 2.39 1.42 -8.21
C THR A 19 2.60 -0.08 -8.23
N VAL A 20 1.51 -0.82 -8.39
CA VAL A 20 1.54 -2.27 -8.55
C VAL A 20 0.77 -2.59 -9.82
N GLU A 21 1.43 -3.30 -10.74
CA GLU A 21 0.83 -3.68 -12.01
C GLU A 21 -0.46 -4.48 -11.79
N GLY A 22 -1.49 -4.16 -12.57
CA GLY A 22 -2.79 -4.83 -12.46
C GLY A 22 -3.59 -4.53 -11.19
N LYS A 23 -3.15 -3.62 -10.30
CA LYS A 23 -3.88 -3.27 -9.07
C LYS A 23 -4.37 -1.82 -9.06
N TRP A 24 -5.57 -1.60 -8.54
CA TRP A 24 -5.91 -0.32 -7.93
C TRP A 24 -5.31 -0.30 -6.54
N ILE A 25 -4.70 0.83 -6.20
CA ILE A 25 -4.13 1.07 -4.87
C ILE A 25 -4.68 2.39 -4.35
N TRP A 26 -4.97 2.44 -3.07
CA TRP A 26 -5.40 3.63 -2.34
C TRP A 26 -5.01 3.46 -0.87
N ASP A 27 -5.23 4.49 -0.04
CA ASP A 27 -4.94 4.52 1.40
C ASP A 27 -3.67 3.79 1.82
N SER A 28 -2.62 4.54 2.12
CA SER A 28 -1.32 3.97 2.45
C SER A 28 -0.81 4.44 3.81
N TRP A 29 -0.19 3.54 4.55
CA TRP A 29 0.44 3.79 5.85
C TRP A 29 1.89 3.33 5.80
N TYR A 30 2.77 4.08 6.46
CA TYR A 30 4.20 3.89 6.36
C TYR A 30 4.82 3.69 7.74
N CYS A 31 5.76 2.77 7.84
CA CYS A 31 6.70 2.72 8.95
C CYS A 31 8.12 2.52 8.41
N ARG A 32 9.10 2.82 9.26
CA ARG A 32 10.51 2.61 8.97
C ARG A 32 11.07 1.68 10.03
N ASP A 33 11.69 0.59 9.61
CA ASP A 33 12.33 -0.34 10.54
C ASP A 33 13.66 0.22 11.08
N ASP A 34 14.22 -0.48 12.05
CA ASP A 34 15.45 -0.08 12.73
C ASP A 34 16.67 -0.17 11.78
N GLN A 35 16.57 -0.88 10.66
CA GLN A 35 17.56 -0.95 9.58
C GLN A 35 17.39 0.18 8.55
N GLY A 36 16.38 1.03 8.73
CA GLY A 36 16.14 2.21 7.91
C GLY A 36 15.35 1.92 6.62
N LEU A 37 14.81 0.72 6.43
CA LEU A 37 13.95 0.35 5.30
C LEU A 37 12.52 0.80 5.56
N TRP A 38 11.90 1.43 4.56
CA TRP A 38 10.49 1.81 4.61
C TRP A 38 9.61 0.63 4.24
N HIS A 39 8.53 0.47 4.98
CA HIS A 39 7.44 -0.45 4.70
C HIS A 39 6.19 0.37 4.45
N ALA A 40 5.55 0.16 3.29
CA ALA A 40 4.27 0.72 2.93
C ALA A 40 3.23 -0.39 2.94
N PHE A 41 2.25 -0.25 3.81
CA PHE A 41 1.02 -1.02 3.77
C PHE A 41 -0.02 -0.18 3.03
N PHE A 42 -0.86 -0.81 2.22
CA PHE A 42 -1.85 -0.08 1.43
C PHE A 42 -3.04 -0.96 1.06
N LEU A 43 -4.18 -0.32 0.81
CA LEU A 43 -5.34 -0.99 0.26
C LEU A 43 -5.14 -1.25 -1.24
N GLN A 44 -5.53 -2.43 -1.68
CA GLN A 44 -5.45 -2.83 -3.08
C GLN A 44 -6.62 -3.72 -3.51
N ALA A 45 -6.95 -3.64 -4.80
CA ALA A 45 -7.90 -4.52 -5.47
C ALA A 45 -7.45 -4.80 -6.91
N ASP A 46 -7.86 -5.93 -7.45
CA ASP A 46 -7.51 -6.34 -8.81
C ASP A 46 -8.22 -5.50 -9.87
N ARG A 47 -7.48 -4.94 -10.83
CA ARG A 47 -8.06 -4.21 -11.97
C ARG A 47 -8.84 -5.13 -12.91
N SER A 48 -8.67 -6.45 -12.80
CA SER A 48 -9.47 -7.43 -13.55
C SER A 48 -10.95 -7.40 -13.18
N LEU A 49 -11.34 -6.73 -12.10
CA LEU A 49 -12.74 -6.46 -11.75
C LEU A 49 -13.45 -5.54 -12.78
N GLY A 50 -12.69 -4.80 -13.59
CA GLY A 50 -13.21 -3.93 -14.66
C GLY A 50 -13.82 -2.61 -14.17
N ASN A 51 -14.68 -2.66 -13.14
CA ASN A 51 -15.30 -1.47 -12.55
C ASN A 51 -14.55 -1.02 -11.28
N PRO A 52 -13.94 0.18 -11.26
CA PRO A 52 -13.19 0.68 -10.11
C PRO A 52 -14.04 0.84 -8.85
N GLU A 53 -15.35 1.06 -8.95
CA GLU A 53 -16.24 1.19 -7.79
C GLU A 53 -16.35 -0.12 -6.99
N LEU A 54 -16.09 -1.27 -7.62
CA LEU A 54 -16.10 -2.57 -6.95
C LEU A 54 -14.89 -2.78 -6.04
N ARG A 55 -13.85 -1.94 -6.12
CA ARG A 55 -12.63 -2.07 -5.32
C ARG A 55 -12.90 -1.99 -3.82
N HIS A 56 -13.90 -1.22 -3.40
CA HIS A 56 -14.28 -1.05 -2.00
C HIS A 56 -14.88 -2.32 -1.37
N TRP A 57 -15.34 -3.25 -2.21
CA TRP A 57 -15.91 -4.54 -1.82
C TRP A 57 -14.94 -5.70 -2.01
N ASN A 58 -13.79 -5.47 -2.67
CA ASN A 58 -12.80 -6.49 -3.01
C ASN A 58 -11.42 -6.12 -2.47
N VAL A 59 -11.40 -5.61 -1.23
CA VAL A 59 -10.21 -5.00 -0.61
C VAL A 59 -9.28 -6.07 -0.07
N THR A 60 -8.00 -5.94 -0.38
CA THR A 60 -6.91 -6.68 0.25
C THR A 60 -5.79 -5.72 0.64
N TRP A 61 -4.92 -6.11 1.57
CA TRP A 61 -3.76 -5.27 1.93
C TRP A 61 -2.51 -5.71 1.21
N GLY A 62 -1.87 -4.78 0.52
CA GLY A 62 -0.55 -4.96 -0.06
C GLY A 62 0.55 -4.49 0.89
N LEU A 63 1.74 -5.09 0.74
CA LEU A 63 2.98 -4.62 1.35
C LEU A 63 3.98 -4.30 0.25
N ALA A 64 4.67 -3.17 0.36
CA ALA A 64 5.83 -2.82 -0.43
C ALA A 64 6.93 -2.26 0.46
N THR A 65 8.18 -2.42 0.05
CA THR A 65 9.33 -1.86 0.78
C THR A 65 10.13 -0.92 -0.09
N SER A 66 10.76 0.07 0.52
CA SER A 66 11.58 1.06 -0.19
C SER A 66 12.75 1.56 0.66
N PRO A 67 13.95 1.73 0.08
CA PRO A 67 15.04 2.38 0.77
C PRO A 67 14.90 3.92 0.79
N ASP A 68 14.13 4.50 -0.12
CA ASP A 68 14.17 5.94 -0.45
C ASP A 68 12.80 6.60 -0.68
N LEU A 69 11.70 5.86 -0.44
CA LEU A 69 10.30 6.24 -0.72
C LEU A 69 9.99 6.49 -2.21
N ARG A 70 10.93 6.17 -3.12
CA ARG A 70 10.80 6.39 -4.57
C ARG A 70 10.82 5.09 -5.33
N LYS A 71 11.72 4.18 -4.98
CA LYS A 71 11.84 2.84 -5.55
C LYS A 71 11.15 1.86 -4.64
N TRP A 72 10.04 1.31 -5.12
CA TRP A 72 9.21 0.39 -4.35
C TRP A 72 9.37 -1.03 -4.85
N THR A 73 9.55 -1.97 -3.92
CA THR A 73 9.50 -3.41 -4.21
C THR A 73 8.25 -4.00 -3.59
N TYR A 74 7.32 -4.46 -4.42
CA TYR A 74 6.10 -5.13 -3.95
C TYR A 74 6.45 -6.47 -3.31
N ARG A 75 5.89 -6.72 -2.12
CA ARG A 75 6.08 -7.95 -1.32
C ARG A 75 4.88 -8.89 -1.37
N GLY A 76 3.79 -8.47 -2.01
CA GLY A 76 2.57 -9.25 -2.14
C GLY A 76 1.45 -8.77 -1.23
N THR A 77 0.39 -9.57 -1.19
CA THR A 77 -0.76 -9.36 -0.31
C THR A 77 -0.49 -9.96 1.06
N VAL A 78 -0.68 -9.17 2.11
CA VAL A 78 -0.46 -9.59 3.50
C VAL A 78 -1.77 -9.86 4.26
N PHE A 79 -2.88 -9.24 3.86
CA PHE A 79 -4.21 -9.55 4.41
C PHE A 79 -5.28 -9.65 3.32
N ARG A 80 -6.21 -10.58 3.51
CA ARG A 80 -7.37 -10.82 2.65
C ARG A 80 -8.58 -11.15 3.53
N PRO A 81 -9.80 -10.88 3.06
CA PRO A 81 -11.00 -11.43 3.66
C PRO A 81 -10.91 -12.95 3.77
N SER A 82 -11.48 -13.50 4.84
CA SER A 82 -11.60 -14.94 4.99
C SER A 82 -12.35 -15.56 3.81
N LYS A 83 -11.93 -16.76 3.41
CA LYS A 83 -12.58 -17.51 2.32
C LYS A 83 -13.87 -18.22 2.78
N THR A 84 -14.06 -18.34 4.08
CA THR A 84 -15.20 -19.00 4.71
C THR A 84 -15.95 -18.00 5.58
N PRO A 85 -17.27 -18.20 5.81
CA PRO A 85 -18.02 -17.32 6.69
C PRO A 85 -17.35 -17.20 8.06
N SER A 86 -16.93 -15.99 8.40
CA SER A 86 -16.25 -15.66 9.66
C SER A 86 -16.42 -14.18 9.93
N PHE A 87 -16.03 -13.73 11.11
CA PHE A 87 -16.20 -12.34 11.47
C PHE A 87 -15.44 -11.38 10.53
N ASP A 88 -14.46 -11.84 9.73
CA ASP A 88 -13.52 -11.12 8.85
C ASP A 88 -13.64 -11.48 7.35
N ASP A 89 -14.81 -11.94 6.89
CA ASP A 89 -15.05 -12.47 5.54
C ASP A 89 -15.46 -11.45 4.46
N LEU A 90 -15.60 -10.15 4.80
CA LEU A 90 -16.11 -9.11 3.90
C LEU A 90 -15.03 -8.15 3.40
N THR A 91 -14.77 -7.09 4.16
CA THR A 91 -13.86 -6.02 3.76
C THR A 91 -12.94 -5.64 4.91
N ILE A 92 -11.67 -5.47 4.57
CA ILE A 92 -10.65 -4.96 5.49
C ILE A 92 -10.34 -3.55 5.01
N TRP A 93 -10.62 -2.56 5.86
CA TRP A 93 -10.52 -1.15 5.50
C TRP A 93 -9.23 -0.56 6.05
N THR A 94 -9.18 0.77 6.18
CA THR A 94 -7.96 1.52 6.48
C THR A 94 -7.33 1.09 7.81
N GLY A 95 -6.13 1.56 8.10
CA GLY A 95 -5.38 1.09 9.25
C GLY A 95 -4.42 2.11 9.82
N CYS A 96 -3.55 1.63 10.68
CA CYS A 96 -2.31 2.29 11.01
C CYS A 96 -1.26 1.23 11.30
N VAL A 97 0.01 1.63 11.39
CA VAL A 97 1.10 0.73 11.76
C VAL A 97 1.68 1.24 13.06
N VAL A 98 1.64 0.40 14.10
CA VAL A 98 2.06 0.78 15.46
C VAL A 98 3.22 -0.11 15.88
N ARG A 99 4.22 0.51 16.52
CA ARG A 99 5.33 -0.22 17.13
C ARG A 99 4.89 -0.67 18.52
N ASN A 100 4.97 -1.97 18.80
CA ASN A 100 4.65 -2.49 20.12
C ASN A 100 5.83 -2.34 21.10
N ASP A 101 5.59 -2.70 22.35
CA ASP A 101 6.55 -2.76 23.46
C ASP A 101 7.74 -3.71 23.20
N ARG A 102 7.58 -4.67 22.28
CA ARG A 102 8.62 -5.61 21.83
C ARG A 102 9.40 -5.14 20.61
N ASN A 103 9.29 -3.86 20.23
CA ASN A 103 9.93 -3.28 19.04
C ASN A 103 9.51 -3.90 17.70
N SER A 104 8.40 -4.66 17.64
CA SER A 104 7.86 -5.15 16.38
C SER A 104 6.75 -4.23 15.87
N TRP A 105 6.69 -4.05 14.57
CA TRP A 105 5.65 -3.28 13.90
C TRP A 105 4.43 -4.15 13.63
N THR A 106 3.29 -3.76 14.19
CA THR A 106 2.01 -4.44 14.00
C THR A 106 1.08 -3.54 13.21
N PRO A 107 0.51 -4.02 12.09
CA PRO A 107 -0.56 -3.32 11.42
C PRO A 107 -1.86 -3.42 12.24
N LEU A 108 -2.46 -2.29 12.59
CA LEU A 108 -3.78 -2.20 13.19
C LEU A 108 -4.81 -1.95 12.10
N LEU A 109 -5.90 -2.71 12.16
CA LEU A 109 -6.95 -2.75 11.16
C LEU A 109 -8.15 -1.94 11.67
N TYR A 110 -8.60 -0.94 10.91
CA TYR A 110 -9.92 -0.36 11.11
C TYR A 110 -10.94 -1.08 10.23
N ARG A 111 -12.06 -1.45 10.86
CA ARG A 111 -13.27 -1.88 10.17
C ARG A 111 -14.25 -0.72 10.21
N ASP A 112 -14.84 -0.44 9.06
CA ASP A 112 -16.17 0.13 8.97
C ASP A 112 -16.94 -0.78 7.99
N ILE A 113 -18.23 -1.00 8.23
CA ILE A 113 -19.16 -1.91 7.51
C ILE A 113 -19.31 -3.31 8.15
N THR A 114 -20.37 -3.45 8.95
CA THR A 114 -21.10 -4.70 9.17
C THR A 114 -22.23 -4.81 8.14
N ARG A 115 -22.67 -6.04 7.83
CA ARG A 115 -23.94 -6.26 7.10
C ARG A 115 -25.14 -5.68 7.85
#